data_AF-A0A2W4MJZ6-F1
#
_entry.id   AF-A0A2W4MJZ6-F1
#
_cell.length_a   1.000
_cell.length_b   1.000
_cell.length_c   1.000
_cell.angle_alpha   90.00
_cell.angle_beta   90.00
_cell.angle_gamma   90.00
#
_symmetry.space_group_name_H-M   'P 1'
#
loop_
_entity.id
_entity.type
_entity.pdbx_description
1 polymer ?
#
loop_
_entity_poly.entity_id
_entity_poly.type
_entity_poly.pdbx_seq_one_letter_code
_entity_poly.pdbx_strand_id
1 'polypeptide(L)'
;MEAAFTVTAPVDLTCTRCLTQWTESLEVTGSQYFSRTPDEDGYAIVDGTVDMSGPATDELALAIPLAPLCKPDCKGLCPICGTDLNTDPCDGHPDDSDSPFASLKDLFDP
;
A
#
# COMPACT_ATOMS: atom_id res chain seq x y z
N MET A 1 -11.64 -8.97 -27.15
CA MET A 1 -10.40 -8.50 -27.80
C MET A 1 -9.38 -8.34 -26.69
N GLU A 2 -8.26 -9.03 -26.75
CA GLU A 2 -7.19 -8.84 -25.78
C GLU A 2 -6.27 -7.72 -26.25
N ALA A 3 -5.87 -6.83 -25.34
CA ALA A 3 -4.89 -5.78 -25.61
C ALA A 3 -3.91 -5.66 -24.44
N ALA A 4 -2.63 -5.56 -24.77
CA ALA A 4 -1.57 -5.24 -23.82
C ALA A 4 -1.39 -3.72 -23.74
N PHE A 5 -1.06 -3.23 -22.55
CA PHE A 5 -0.82 -1.82 -22.30
C PHE A 5 0.26 -1.63 -21.23
N THR A 6 0.91 -0.47 -21.28
CA THR A 6 1.79 0.01 -20.23
C THR A 6 1.23 1.33 -19.73
N VAL A 7 1.10 1.47 -18.42
CA VAL A 7 0.72 2.73 -17.78
C VAL A 7 1.79 3.13 -16.78
N THR A 8 2.14 4.41 -16.82
CA THR A 8 3.03 5.04 -15.86
C THR A 8 2.25 6.15 -15.18
N ALA A 9 2.22 6.15 -13.85
CA ALA A 9 1.50 7.15 -13.08
C ALA A 9 2.24 7.47 -11.76
N PRO A 10 2.18 8.74 -11.30
CA PRO A 10 2.55 9.07 -9.93
C PRO A 10 1.51 8.49 -8.96
N VAL A 11 1.99 7.85 -7.89
CA VAL A 11 1.15 7.38 -6.80
C VAL A 11 1.59 8.03 -5.50
N ASP A 12 0.61 8.49 -4.73
CA ASP A 12 0.83 9.03 -3.39
C ASP A 12 0.75 7.90 -2.38
N LEU A 13 1.85 7.67 -1.67
CA LEU A 13 2.00 6.61 -0.69
C LEU A 13 2.17 7.19 0.71
N THR A 14 1.78 6.40 1.70
CA THR A 14 1.90 6.75 3.12
C THR A 14 2.56 5.60 3.86
N CYS A 15 3.64 5.89 4.58
CA CYS A 15 4.38 4.85 5.28
C CYS A 15 3.51 4.27 6.39
N THR A 16 3.34 2.95 6.40
CA THR A 16 2.55 2.28 7.44
C THR A 16 3.19 2.32 8.83
N ARG A 17 4.48 2.63 8.93
CA ARG A 17 5.24 2.67 10.18
C ARG A 17 5.36 4.08 10.78
N CYS A 18 5.68 5.09 9.96
CA CYS A 18 5.96 6.45 10.45
C CYS A 18 5.01 7.52 9.88
N LEU A 19 4.05 7.14 9.04
CA LEU A 19 3.08 8.03 8.39
C LEU A 19 3.68 9.09 7.46
N THR A 20 4.99 9.06 7.19
CA THR A 20 5.61 9.90 6.17
C THR A 20 5.00 9.61 4.80
N GLN A 21 4.60 10.67 4.10
CA GLN A 21 4.05 10.59 2.75
C GLN A 21 5.13 10.85 1.71
N TRP A 22 5.06 10.16 0.59
CA TRP A 22 5.88 10.43 -0.59
C TRP A 22 5.11 10.09 -1.86
N THR A 23 5.54 10.68 -2.97
CA THR A 23 5.04 10.34 -4.31
C THR A 23 6.11 9.56 -5.05
N GLU A 24 5.75 8.43 -5.64
CA GLU A 24 6.63 7.67 -6.53
C GLU A 24 5.96 7.38 -7.86
N SER A 25 6.76 7.22 -8.92
CA SER A 25 6.23 6.85 -10.23
C SER A 25 6.21 5.34 -10.34
N LEU A 26 5.01 4.75 -10.46
CA LEU A 26 4.85 3.34 -10.79
C LEU A 26 4.67 3.17 -12.29
N GLU A 27 5.34 2.18 -12.84
CA GLU A 27 5.13 1.70 -14.21
C GLU A 27 4.67 0.25 -14.12
N VAL A 28 3.53 -0.03 -14.74
CA VAL A 28 2.94 -1.37 -14.78
C VAL A 28 2.62 -1.72 -16.22
N THR A 29 2.86 -2.98 -16.56
CA THR A 29 2.49 -3.55 -17.86
C THR A 29 1.51 -4.68 -17.61
N GLY A 30 0.34 -4.59 -18.23
CA GLY A 30 -0.74 -5.54 -18.09
C GLY A 30 -1.37 -5.91 -19.43
N SER A 31 -2.29 -6.85 -19.41
CA SER A 31 -3.15 -7.17 -20.55
C SER A 31 -4.58 -7.34 -20.09
N GLN A 32 -5.53 -6.82 -20.88
CA GLN A 32 -6.94 -6.88 -20.55
C GLN A 32 -7.79 -7.34 -21.74
N TYR A 33 -8.84 -8.09 -21.41
CA TYR A 33 -9.86 -8.48 -22.38
C TYR A 33 -11.01 -7.47 -22.39
N PHE A 34 -11.30 -6.93 -23.59
CA PHE A 34 -12.38 -5.99 -23.85
C PHE A 34 -13.47 -6.64 -24.69
N SER A 35 -14.74 -6.38 -24.37
CA SER A 35 -15.91 -6.98 -25.04
C SER A 35 -16.99 -5.94 -25.32
N ARG A 36 -17.84 -6.13 -26.34
CA ARG A 36 -19.05 -5.31 -26.52
C ARG A 36 -20.15 -5.66 -25.50
N THR A 37 -20.06 -6.85 -24.92
CA THR A 37 -20.95 -7.38 -23.88
C THR A 37 -20.07 -8.03 -22.82
N PRO A 38 -19.40 -7.23 -21.97
CA PRO A 38 -18.63 -7.75 -20.85
C PRO A 38 -19.54 -8.41 -19.81
N ASP A 39 -18.96 -9.21 -18.94
CA ASP A 39 -19.58 -9.64 -17.68
C ASP A 39 -19.50 -8.51 -16.64
N GLU A 40 -19.83 -8.81 -15.38
CA GLU A 40 -19.92 -7.80 -14.30
C GLU A 40 -18.60 -7.07 -14.04
N ASP A 41 -17.47 -7.77 -14.17
CA ASP A 41 -16.12 -7.26 -13.89
C ASP A 41 -15.33 -6.92 -15.18
N GLY A 42 -15.98 -6.99 -16.34
CA GLY A 42 -15.33 -6.83 -17.64
C GLY A 42 -15.40 -5.40 -18.20
N TYR A 43 -14.49 -5.09 -19.12
CA TYR A 43 -14.41 -3.77 -19.76
C TYR A 43 -15.11 -3.72 -21.12
N ALA A 44 -15.95 -2.69 -21.31
CA ALA A 44 -16.76 -2.53 -22.49
C ALA A 44 -16.00 -1.86 -23.65
N ILE A 45 -16.31 -2.29 -24.88
CA ILE A 45 -15.98 -1.58 -26.13
C ILE A 45 -17.23 -0.82 -26.57
N VAL A 46 -17.18 0.51 -26.53
CA VAL A 46 -18.28 1.40 -26.95
C VAL A 46 -17.81 2.21 -28.15
N ASP A 47 -18.54 2.12 -29.26
CA ASP A 47 -18.23 2.82 -30.52
C ASP A 47 -16.78 2.65 -31.01
N GLY A 48 -16.19 1.47 -30.76
CA GLY A 48 -14.81 1.17 -31.14
C GLY A 48 -13.75 1.76 -30.21
N THR A 49 -14.16 2.34 -29.09
CA THR A 49 -13.29 2.92 -28.06
C THR A 49 -13.40 2.12 -26.75
N VAL A 50 -12.37 2.22 -25.93
CA VAL A 50 -12.32 1.65 -24.58
C VAL A 50 -11.92 2.77 -23.60
N ASP A 51 -12.53 2.77 -22.42
CA ASP A 51 -12.10 3.64 -21.34
C ASP A 51 -10.95 2.97 -20.59
N MET A 52 -9.75 3.54 -20.71
CA MET A 52 -8.54 3.01 -20.07
C MET A 52 -8.43 3.37 -18.60
N SER A 53 -9.29 4.25 -18.06
CA SER A 53 -9.21 4.66 -16.65
C SER A 53 -9.37 3.48 -15.69
N GLY A 54 -10.33 2.59 -15.96
CA GLY A 54 -10.55 1.36 -15.19
C GLY A 54 -9.38 0.39 -15.26
N PRO A 55 -9.04 -0.17 -16.44
CA PRO A 55 -7.97 -1.15 -16.58
C PRO A 55 -6.61 -0.64 -16.07
N ALA A 56 -6.32 0.64 -16.29
CA ALA A 56 -5.09 1.24 -15.78
C ALA A 56 -5.09 1.38 -14.26
N THR A 57 -6.22 1.76 -13.65
CA THR A 57 -6.34 1.91 -12.19
C THR A 57 -6.23 0.57 -11.50
N ASP A 58 -6.89 -0.48 -12.02
CA ASP A 58 -6.79 -1.83 -11.46
C ASP A 58 -5.35 -2.31 -11.42
N GLU A 59 -4.63 -2.14 -12.53
CA GLU A 59 -3.26 -2.64 -12.64
C GLU A 59 -2.26 -1.84 -11.81
N LEU A 60 -2.47 -0.53 -11.68
CA LEU A 60 -1.72 0.29 -10.73
C LEU A 60 -2.03 -0.09 -9.28
N ALA A 61 -3.31 -0.33 -8.94
CA ALA A 61 -3.73 -0.70 -7.59
C ALA A 61 -3.12 -2.03 -7.15
N LEU A 62 -3.02 -3.01 -8.05
CA LEU A 62 -2.38 -4.30 -7.79
C LEU A 62 -0.86 -4.19 -7.59
N ALA A 63 -0.21 -3.19 -8.19
CA ALA A 63 1.22 -2.97 -8.06
C ALA A 63 1.61 -2.20 -6.78
N ILE A 64 0.69 -1.45 -6.18
CA ILE A 64 0.95 -0.73 -4.93
C ILE A 64 1.21 -1.75 -3.80
N PRO A 65 2.32 -1.62 -3.04
CA PRO A 65 2.59 -2.50 -1.90
C PRO A 65 1.48 -2.44 -0.84
N LEU A 66 1.12 -3.58 -0.25
CA LEU A 66 0.13 -3.63 0.85
C LEU A 66 0.58 -2.88 2.10
N ALA A 67 1.89 -2.83 2.35
CA ALA A 67 2.48 -2.16 3.50
C ALA A 67 3.69 -1.30 3.05
N PRO A 68 3.45 -0.16 2.39
CA PRO A 68 4.51 0.66 1.85
C PRO A 68 5.34 1.28 2.99
N LEU A 69 6.66 1.28 2.81
CA LEU A 69 7.61 1.87 3.75
C LEU A 69 8.36 3.01 3.06
N CYS A 70 8.51 4.16 3.74
CA CYS A 70 9.28 5.29 3.19
C CYS A 70 10.76 4.96 2.99
N LYS A 71 11.26 3.92 3.67
CA LYS A 71 12.58 3.30 3.49
C LYS A 71 12.58 1.88 4.07
N PRO A 72 13.44 0.95 3.60
CA PRO A 72 13.44 -0.45 4.03
C PRO A 72 13.63 -0.66 5.54
N ASP A 73 14.37 0.23 6.20
CA ASP A 73 14.73 0.19 7.61
C ASP A 73 13.94 1.21 8.46
N CYS A 74 12.79 1.70 7.97
CA CYS A 74 11.96 2.67 8.68
C CYS A 74 11.66 2.17 10.09
N LYS A 75 12.04 2.90 11.14
CA LYS A 75 11.86 2.47 12.53
C LYS A 75 10.40 2.64 13.00
N GLY A 76 9.67 3.57 12.39
CA GLY A 76 8.28 3.85 12.69
C GLY A 76 8.09 4.79 13.88
N LEU A 77 6.83 4.96 14.27
CA LEU A 77 6.48 5.69 15.49
C LEU A 77 6.63 4.79 16.72
N CYS A 78 6.98 5.39 17.86
CA CYS A 78 6.82 4.71 19.13
C CYS A 78 5.34 4.36 19.35
N PRO A 79 4.99 3.10 19.64
CA PRO A 79 3.59 2.68 19.80
C PRO A 79 2.90 3.28 21.03
N ILE A 80 3.66 3.89 21.95
CA ILE A 80 3.14 4.46 23.20
C ILE A 80 3.02 5.99 23.12
N CYS A 81 4.09 6.71 22.72
CA CYS A 81 4.08 8.17 22.67
C CYS A 81 3.97 8.78 21.26
N GLY A 82 4.14 8.00 20.20
CA GLY A 82 4.05 8.48 18.82
C GLY A 82 5.28 9.22 18.29
N THR A 83 6.38 9.35 19.06
CA THR A 83 7.63 9.94 18.54
C THR A 83 8.15 9.15 17.34
N ASP A 84 8.61 9.85 16.29
CA ASP A 84 9.22 9.22 15.13
C ASP A 84 10.63 8.72 15.45
N LEU A 85 10.78 7.40 15.52
CA LEU A 85 12.04 6.74 15.87
C LEU A 85 13.10 6.87 14.78
N ASN A 86 12.73 7.38 13.60
CA ASN A 86 13.68 7.68 12.52
C ASN A 86 14.47 8.96 12.76
N THR A 87 13.94 9.89 13.55
CA THR A 87 14.51 11.22 13.78
C THR A 87 15.01 11.38 15.21
N ASP A 88 14.25 10.89 16.19
CA ASP A 88 14.57 11.05 17.61
C ASP A 88 14.45 9.72 18.38
N PRO A 89 15.28 9.49 19.42
CA PRO A 89 15.07 8.39 20.34
C PRO A 89 13.84 8.64 21.22
N CYS A 90 13.15 7.56 21.60
CA CYS A 90 12.11 7.61 22.62
C CYS A 90 12.73 7.53 24.02
N ASP A 91 12.32 8.40 24.95
CA ASP A 91 12.83 8.44 26.34
C ASP A 91 12.33 7.28 27.24
N GLY A 92 11.81 6.21 26.63
CA GLY A 92 11.21 5.07 27.32
C GLY A 92 9.85 5.36 27.95
N HIS A 93 9.18 4.29 28.37
CA HIS A 93 7.88 4.33 29.04
C HIS A 93 7.90 3.43 30.27
N PRO A 94 7.02 3.68 31.27
CA PRO A 94 6.85 2.77 32.38
C PRO A 94 6.58 1.35 31.88
N ASP A 95 7.10 0.34 32.60
CA ASP A 95 6.81 -1.07 32.29
C ASP A 95 5.32 -1.32 32.47
N ASP A 96 4.74 -2.08 31.54
CA ASP A 96 3.31 -2.41 31.49
C ASP A 96 3.00 -3.65 32.34
N SER A 97 3.79 -3.87 33.39
CA SER A 97 3.73 -5.07 34.25
C SER A 97 2.40 -5.23 35.00
N ASP A 98 1.64 -4.15 35.15
CA ASP A 98 0.31 -4.14 35.76
C ASP A 98 -0.83 -4.17 34.73
N SER A 99 -0.53 -4.28 33.43
CA SER A 99 -1.53 -4.42 32.37
C SER A 99 -2.33 -5.72 32.56
N PRO A 100 -3.64 -5.75 32.26
CA PRO A 100 -4.42 -6.99 32.21
C PRO A 100 -3.83 -8.05 31.27
N PHE A 101 -2.95 -7.64 30.35
CA PHE A 101 -2.24 -8.50 29.41
C PHE A 101 -0.80 -8.83 29.85
N ALA A 102 -0.37 -8.45 31.05
CA ALA A 102 0.99 -8.69 31.54
C ALA A 102 1.40 -10.17 31.50
N SER A 103 0.44 -11.10 31.66
CA SER A 103 0.69 -12.54 31.52
C SER A 103 1.06 -13.00 30.09
N LEU A 104 0.92 -12.12 29.09
CA LEU A 104 1.31 -12.37 27.69
C LEU A 104 2.70 -11.79 27.34
N LYS A 105 3.45 -11.26 28.32
CA LYS A 105 4.75 -10.60 28.08
C LYS A 105 5.75 -11.50 27.36
N ASP A 106 5.68 -12.82 27.61
CA ASP A 106 6.60 -13.81 27.04
C ASP A 106 5.98 -14.58 25.83
N LEU A 107 4.85 -14.10 25.28
CA LEU A 107 4.08 -14.83 24.25
C LEU A 107 4.85 -15.05 22.94
N PHE A 108 5.79 -14.16 22.61
CA PHE A 108 6.60 -14.21 21.39
C PHE A 108 8.09 -14.44 21.67
N ASP A 109 8.46 -14.78 22.91
CA ASP A 109 9.82 -15.23 23.18
C ASP A 109 10.05 -16.61 22.51
N PRO A 110 11.21 -16.82 21.87
CA PRO A 110 11.49 -18.00 21.04
C PRO A 110 11.60 -19.32 21.82
#